data_AF-A0AAV0DKY8-F1
#
_entry.id   AF-A0AAV0DKY8-F1
#
_cell.length_a   1.000
_cell.length_b   1.000
_cell.length_c   1.000
_cell.angle_alpha   90.00
_cell.angle_beta   90.00
_cell.angle_gamma   90.00
#
_symmetry.space_group_name_H-M   'P 1'
#
loop_
_entity.id
_entity.type
_entity.pdbx_description
1 polymer ?
#
loop_
_entity_poly.entity_id
_entity_poly.type
_entity_poly.pdbx_seq_one_letter_code
_entity_poly.pdbx_strand_id
1 'polypeptide(L)'
;MNRDQLEELRVKPLSASSASKRTMVPALNMRLWFAPILVLPDGTVLKGATLVAIRPSEQQKKDVVSSDGNWVASAFDEPYGTAARMLVKGRTYCLEMNSF
;
A
#
# COMPACT_ATOMS: atom_id res chain seq x y z
N MET A 1 -6.83 2.64 4.60
CA MET A 1 -8.18 3.25 4.48
C MET A 1 -8.93 2.92 5.75
N ASN A 2 -9.24 3.93 6.57
CA ASN A 2 -9.94 3.72 7.84
C ASN A 2 -11.47 3.76 7.61
N ARG A 3 -12.22 3.43 8.66
CA ARG A 3 -13.70 3.39 8.61
C ARG A 3 -14.30 4.71 8.17
N ASP A 4 -13.77 5.82 8.67
CA ASP A 4 -14.31 7.16 8.38
C ASP A 4 -14.12 7.55 6.90
N GLN A 5 -12.96 7.23 6.32
CA GLN A 5 -12.71 7.44 4.89
C GLN A 5 -13.61 6.56 4.01
N LEU A 6 -13.93 5.34 4.46
CA LEU A 6 -14.87 4.48 3.76
C LEU A 6 -16.32 5.00 3.84
N GLU A 7 -16.74 5.52 5.00
CA GLU A 7 -18.05 6.17 5.15
C GLU A 7 -18.14 7.45 4.30
N GLU A 8 -17.08 8.26 4.27
CA GLU A 8 -17.06 9.48 3.45
C GLU A 8 -17.29 9.16 1.95
N LEU A 9 -16.70 8.07 1.43
CA LEU A 9 -16.94 7.64 0.05
C LEU A 9 -18.38 7.19 -0.23
N ARG A 10 -19.13 6.72 0.78
CA ARG A 10 -20.56 6.38 0.61
C ARG A 10 -21.43 7.63 0.54
N VAL A 11 -21.07 8.65 1.32
CA VAL A 11 -21.85 9.90 1.42
C VAL A 11 -21.46 10.88 0.31
N LYS A 12 -20.21 10.87 -0.13
CA LYS A 12 -19.65 11.65 -1.23
C LYS A 12 -19.02 10.70 -2.25
N PRO A 13 -19.82 10.05 -3.10
CA PRO A 13 -19.27 9.21 -4.16
C PRO A 13 -18.33 10.03 -5.04
N LEU A 14 -17.21 9.42 -5.43
CA LEU A 14 -16.24 10.03 -6.32
C LEU A 14 -16.95 10.50 -7.60
N SER A 15 -16.70 11.75 -7.99
CA SER A 15 -17.31 12.34 -9.18
C SER A 15 -17.02 11.48 -10.41
N ALA A 16 -18.06 11.20 -11.19
CA ALA A 16 -17.88 10.63 -12.51
C ALA A 16 -17.10 11.61 -13.40
N SER A 17 -16.13 11.11 -14.15
CA SER A 17 -15.41 11.93 -15.13
C SER A 17 -16.40 12.53 -16.12
N SER A 18 -16.32 13.84 -16.39
CA SER A 18 -17.24 14.49 -17.35
C SER A 18 -17.06 13.99 -18.79
N ALA A 19 -15.93 13.33 -19.09
CA ALA A 19 -15.60 12.80 -20.41
C ALA A 19 -15.72 11.26 -20.50
N SER A 20 -15.97 10.56 -19.39
CA SER A 20 -16.02 9.09 -19.35
C SER A 20 -16.93 8.60 -18.24
N LYS A 21 -17.67 7.51 -18.42
CA LYS A 21 -18.46 6.85 -17.35
C LYS A 21 -17.59 6.18 -16.26
N ARG A 22 -16.34 6.64 -16.10
CA ARG A 22 -15.36 6.15 -15.13
C ARG A 22 -15.36 7.03 -13.89
N THR A 23 -15.08 6.42 -12.75
CA THR A 23 -14.95 7.08 -11.46
C THR A 23 -13.59 7.77 -11.38
N MET A 24 -13.56 9.06 -11.05
CA MET A 24 -12.31 9.80 -10.85
C MET A 24 -11.56 9.25 -9.65
N VAL A 25 -10.37 8.69 -9.87
CA VAL A 25 -9.50 8.19 -8.79
C VAL A 25 -8.21 9.01 -8.73
N PRO A 26 -7.71 9.35 -7.52
CA PRO A 26 -6.45 10.07 -7.41
C PRO A 26 -5.32 9.24 -7.99
N ALA A 27 -4.29 9.91 -8.50
CA ALA A 27 -3.07 9.22 -8.89
C ALA A 27 -2.42 8.57 -7.65
N LEU A 28 -1.89 7.36 -7.82
CA LEU A 28 -1.39 6.50 -6.74
C LEU A 28 0.03 6.03 -7.05
N ASN A 29 0.82 5.90 -5.99
CA ASN A 29 2.10 5.20 -6.00
C ASN A 29 1.95 3.91 -5.19
N MET A 30 2.26 2.79 -5.82
CA MET A 30 2.13 1.45 -5.24
C MET A 30 3.49 0.78 -5.18
N ARG A 31 3.76 0.09 -4.08
CA ARG A 31 4.95 -0.76 -3.91
C ARG A 31 4.51 -2.16 -3.51
N LEU A 32 5.13 -3.15 -4.13
CA LEU A 32 4.84 -4.56 -3.96
C LEU A 32 6.11 -5.29 -3.56
N TRP A 33 6.03 -6.10 -2.52
CA TRP A 33 7.03 -7.08 -2.12
C TRP A 33 6.41 -8.47 -2.16
N PHE A 34 7.18 -9.44 -2.65
CA PHE A 34 6.73 -10.81 -2.81
C PHE A 34 7.81 -11.81 -2.39
N ALA A 35 7.41 -12.81 -1.61
CA ALA A 35 8.21 -13.99 -1.33
C ALA A 35 7.36 -15.25 -1.56
N PRO A 36 7.79 -16.18 -2.44
CA PRO A 36 7.05 -17.43 -2.67
C PRO A 36 6.86 -18.25 -1.40
N ILE A 37 7.85 -18.23 -0.50
CA ILE A 37 7.82 -18.84 0.82
C ILE A 37 8.56 -17.89 1.77
N LEU A 38 7.94 -17.57 2.92
CA LEU A 38 8.52 -16.75 3.97
C LEU A 38 8.40 -17.51 5.30
N VAL A 39 9.52 -17.83 5.92
CA VAL A 39 9.58 -18.52 7.22
C VAL A 39 9.83 -17.49 8.31
N LEU A 40 8.92 -17.41 9.27
CA LEU A 40 9.00 -16.51 10.41
C LEU A 40 9.86 -17.11 11.54
N PRO A 41 10.36 -16.28 12.49
CA PRO A 41 11.24 -16.75 13.57
C PRO A 41 10.61 -17.79 14.51
N ASP A 42 9.28 -17.81 14.62
CA ASP A 42 8.51 -18.79 15.39
C ASP A 42 8.33 -20.15 14.66
N GLY A 43 8.86 -20.28 13.44
CA GLY A 43 8.71 -21.45 12.59
C GLY A 43 7.48 -21.42 11.68
N THR A 44 6.63 -20.39 11.77
CA THR A 44 5.46 -20.24 10.89
C THR A 44 5.91 -20.05 9.43
N VAL A 45 5.29 -20.77 8.51
CA VAL A 45 5.59 -20.69 7.07
C VAL A 45 4.44 -20.04 6.30
N LEU A 46 4.68 -18.87 5.73
CA LEU A 46 3.76 -18.17 4.84
C LEU A 46 4.09 -18.48 3.38
N LYS A 47 3.16 -19.06 2.63
CA LYS A 47 3.30 -19.31 1.19
C LYS A 47 2.66 -18.17 0.40
N GLY A 48 3.35 -17.69 -0.63
CA GLY A 48 2.89 -16.58 -1.47
C GLY A 48 2.77 -15.25 -0.71
N ALA A 49 3.66 -15.01 0.25
CA ALA A 49 3.61 -13.83 1.10
C ALA A 49 3.75 -12.56 0.24
N THR A 50 2.73 -11.71 0.27
CA THR A 50 2.62 -10.54 -0.59
C THR A 50 2.29 -9.32 0.27
N LEU A 51 3.10 -8.27 0.15
CA LEU A 51 2.89 -7.00 0.83
C LEU A 51 2.73 -5.91 -0.21
N VAL A 52 1.63 -5.15 -0.12
CA VAL A 52 1.35 -4.01 -1.00
C VAL A 52 1.19 -2.76 -0.15
N ALA A 53 1.98 -1.73 -0.46
CA ALA A 53 1.84 -0.40 0.09
C ALA A 53 1.30 0.53 -0.99
N ILE A 54 0.17 1.19 -0.71
CA ILE A 54 -0.50 2.11 -1.64
C ILE A 54 -0.57 3.46 -0.96
N ARG A 55 -0.10 4.50 -1.65
CA ARG A 55 -0.24 5.88 -1.19
C ARG A 55 -0.66 6.79 -2.34
N PRO A 56 -1.41 7.87 -2.09
CA PRO A 56 -1.60 8.93 -3.07
C PRO A 56 -0.26 9.44 -3.62
N SER A 57 -0.20 9.73 -4.91
CA SER A 57 0.93 10.44 -5.52
C SER A 57 0.79 11.92 -5.21
N GLU A 58 1.33 12.35 -4.08
CA GLU A 58 1.25 13.75 -3.66
C GLU A 58 2.11 14.64 -4.58
N GLN A 59 1.48 15.62 -5.23
CA GLN A 59 2.18 16.60 -6.07
C GLN A 59 2.89 17.59 -5.13
N GLN A 60 4.17 17.31 -4.86
CA GLN A 60 5.11 18.21 -4.20
C GLN A 60 4.73 18.69 -2.79
N LYS A 61 4.91 17.83 -1.79
CA LYS A 61 5.47 18.30 -0.51
C LYS A 61 6.76 17.54 -0.25
N LYS A 62 7.87 18.29 -0.26
CA LYS A 62 9.21 17.80 0.10
C LYS A 62 9.20 17.45 1.58
N ASP A 63 8.62 16.32 1.95
CA ASP A 63 8.81 15.77 3.28
C ASP A 63 9.51 14.43 3.16
N VAL A 64 10.84 14.57 3.26
CA VAL A 64 11.81 13.63 3.81
C VAL A 64 11.88 12.28 3.08
N VAL A 65 13.10 11.97 2.64
CA VAL A 65 13.60 10.61 2.38
C VAL A 65 13.53 9.82 3.70
N SER A 66 12.33 9.55 4.18
CA SER A 66 12.06 8.79 5.38
C SER A 66 11.76 7.39 4.93
N SER A 67 12.83 6.61 4.73
CA SER A 67 12.82 5.15 4.85
C SER A 67 11.47 4.53 4.51
N ASP A 68 11.09 4.49 3.23
CA ASP A 68 9.73 4.14 2.80
C ASP A 68 9.24 2.76 3.26
N GLY A 69 10.15 1.88 3.72
CA GLY A 69 9.80 0.60 4.33
C GLY A 69 9.38 0.68 5.80
N ASN A 70 9.77 1.75 6.52
CA ASN A 70 9.61 1.85 7.97
C ASN A 70 8.14 2.03 8.42
N TRP A 71 7.34 2.79 7.66
CA TRP A 71 5.92 2.96 7.99
C TRP A 71 5.12 1.68 7.70
N VAL A 72 5.45 0.98 6.61
CA VAL A 72 4.77 -0.28 6.21
C VAL A 72 5.08 -1.38 7.22
N ALA A 73 6.32 -1.46 7.69
CA ALA A 73 6.78 -2.42 8.68
C ALA A 73 6.12 -2.28 10.07
N SER A 74 5.59 -1.09 10.39
CA SER A 74 4.98 -0.77 11.68
C SER A 74 3.45 -0.78 11.64
N ALA A 75 2.84 -1.10 10.49
CA ALA A 75 1.40 -1.05 10.28
C ALA A 75 0.65 -2.31 10.74
N PHE A 76 1.38 -3.36 11.16
CA PHE A 76 0.83 -4.66 11.49
C PHE A 76 1.32 -5.14 12.85
N ASP A 77 0.43 -5.79 13.60
CA ASP A 77 0.78 -6.54 14.81
C ASP A 77 1.45 -7.88 14.45
N GLU A 78 2.09 -8.51 15.44
CA GLU A 78 2.65 -9.84 15.26
C GLU A 78 1.57 -10.90 14.97
N PRO A 79 1.85 -11.89 14.11
CA PRO A 79 3.14 -12.18 13.47
C PRO A 79 3.39 -11.42 12.16
N TYR A 80 2.39 -10.65 11.68
CA TYR A 80 2.44 -9.98 10.38
C TYR A 80 3.36 -8.75 10.38
N GLY A 81 3.58 -8.11 11.52
CA GLY A 81 4.62 -7.09 11.70
C GLY A 81 6.01 -7.64 11.35
N THR A 82 6.36 -8.81 11.89
CA THR A 82 7.61 -9.50 11.51
C THR A 82 7.62 -9.87 10.04
N ALA A 83 6.53 -10.42 9.50
CA ALA A 83 6.45 -10.74 8.08
C ALA A 83 6.68 -9.51 7.19
N ALA A 84 6.06 -8.37 7.51
CA ALA A 84 6.23 -7.12 6.78
C ALA A 84 7.68 -6.63 6.85
N ARG A 85 8.31 -6.63 8.04
CA ARG A 85 9.73 -6.28 8.22
C ARG A 85 10.68 -7.17 7.42
N MET A 86 10.35 -8.44 7.26
CA MET A 86 11.14 -9.36 6.44
C MET A 86 10.92 -9.12 4.94
N LEU A 87 9.68 -8.88 4.50
CA LEU A 87 9.34 -8.62 3.11
C LEU A 87 9.96 -7.32 2.58
N VAL A 88 9.96 -6.23 3.36
CA VAL A 88 10.50 -4.93 2.91
C VAL A 88 12.01 -4.94 2.68
N LYS A 89 12.73 -5.93 3.22
CA LYS A 89 14.17 -6.16 2.94
C LYS A 89 14.40 -6.83 1.58
N GLY A 90 13.36 -7.39 0.97
CA GLY A 90 13.40 -8.06 -0.32
C GLY A 90 13.30 -7.11 -1.51
N ARG A 91 13.17 -7.68 -2.71
CA ARG A 91 12.95 -6.91 -3.94
C ARG A 91 11.61 -6.17 -3.89
N THR A 92 11.63 -4.92 -4.33
CA THR A 92 10.44 -4.07 -4.42
C THR A 92 10.07 -3.88 -5.89
N TYR A 93 8.78 -3.99 -6.20
CA TYR A 93 8.21 -3.62 -7.48
C TYR A 93 7.39 -2.34 -7.30
N CYS A 94 7.70 -1.31 -8.07
CA CYS A 94 7.01 -0.02 -8.02
C CYS A 94 6.01 0.09 -9.18
N LEU A 95 4.79 0.52 -8.90
CA LEU A 95 3.76 0.80 -9.89
C LEU A 95 3.19 2.20 -9.64
N GLU A 96 3.20 3.03 -10.67
CA GLU A 96 2.52 4.33 -10.66
C GLU A 96 1.22 4.20 -11.45
N MET A 97 0.13 4.63 -10.84
CA MET A 97 -1.19 4.61 -11.46
C MET A 97 -1.67 6.05 -11.56
N ASN A 98 -1.70 6.58 -12.79
CA ASN A 98 -2.15 7.95 -13.05
C ASN A 98 -3.65 8.09 -12.77
N SER A 99 -4.09 9.33 -12.48
CA SER A 99 -5.51 9.62 -12.30
C SER A 99 -6.27 9.44 -13.61
N PHE A 100 -7.48 8.88 -13.55
CA PHE A 100 -8.41 8.71 -14.67
C PHE A 100 -9.74 9.39 -14.35
#